data_AF-A0A534Q3F5-F1
#
_entry.id   AF-A0A534Q3F5-F1
#
_cell.length_a   1.000
_cell.length_b   1.000
_cell.length_c   1.000
_cell.angle_alpha   90.00
_cell.angle_beta   90.00
_cell.angle_gamma   90.00
#
_symmetry.space_group_name_H-M   'P 1'
#
loop_
_entity.id
_entity.type
_entity.pdbx_description
1 polymer ?
#
loop_
_entity_poly.entity_id
_entity_poly.type
_entity_poly.pdbx_seq_one_letter_code
_entity_poly.pdbx_strand_id
1 'polypeptide(L)'
;MTDELGRRALLRCGAACAAAAACGKFVDEPLAIEVGAPLKNLLSVPMARLPELARPGGSVLLHVDAADVLGRRVSILVANTTSQGMRAYGAYCPHSGCEVAWDDRADSVVCPCH
;
A
#
# COMPACT_ATOMS: atom_id res chain seq x y z
N MET A 1 -9.62 14.21 -50.95
CA MET A 1 -10.29 13.31 -49.98
C MET A 1 -9.19 12.68 -49.14
N THR A 2 -8.67 13.47 -48.19
CA THR A 2 -8.91 13.36 -46.74
C THR A 2 -8.10 12.23 -46.12
N ASP A 3 -6.82 12.52 -45.84
CA ASP A 3 -6.00 11.67 -44.96
C ASP A 3 -5.28 12.49 -43.89
N GLU A 4 -5.99 13.50 -43.37
CA GLU A 4 -5.55 14.36 -42.26
C GLU A 4 -6.25 13.98 -40.93
N LEU A 5 -7.28 13.11 -41.01
CA LEU A 5 -8.03 12.57 -39.87
C LEU A 5 -7.28 11.41 -39.18
N GLY A 6 -6.55 10.58 -39.92
CA GLY A 6 -5.81 9.44 -39.35
C GLY A 6 -4.63 9.86 -38.48
N ARG A 7 -3.94 10.94 -38.84
CA ARG A 7 -2.75 11.41 -38.13
C ARG A 7 -3.06 12.14 -36.82
N ARG A 8 -4.27 12.72 -36.69
CA ARG A 8 -4.78 13.31 -35.43
C ARG A 8 -5.36 12.28 -34.47
N ALA A 9 -5.78 11.11 -34.96
CA ALA A 9 -6.30 10.03 -34.11
C ALA A 9 -5.19 9.36 -33.28
N LEU A 10 -3.99 9.20 -33.85
CA LEU A 10 -2.85 8.59 -33.14
C LEU A 10 -2.29 9.46 -32.00
N LEU A 11 -2.35 10.80 -32.12
CA LEU A 11 -1.95 11.70 -31.03
C LEU A 11 -2.99 11.81 -29.90
N ARG A 12 -4.24 11.35 -30.11
CA ARG A 12 -5.28 11.35 -29.07
C ARG A 12 -5.33 10.06 -28.25
N CYS A 13 -4.83 8.94 -28.78
CA CYS A 13 -4.74 7.69 -28.01
C CYS A 13 -3.52 7.63 -27.07
N GLY A 14 -2.44 8.35 -27.37
CA GLY A 14 -1.26 8.38 -26.49
C GLY A 14 -1.45 9.12 -25.16
N ALA A 15 -2.43 10.03 -25.09
CA ALA A 15 -2.69 10.84 -23.88
C ALA A 15 -3.70 10.20 -22.92
N ALA A 16 -4.48 9.20 -23.35
CA ALA A 16 -5.54 8.62 -22.53
C ALA A 16 -5.01 7.62 -21.49
N CYS A 17 -3.93 6.89 -21.78
CA CYS A 17 -3.33 5.96 -20.82
C CYS A 17 -2.43 6.65 -19.78
N ALA A 18 -1.99 7.89 -20.02
CA ALA A 18 -1.20 8.66 -19.05
C ALA A 18 -2.09 9.31 -17.96
N ALA A 19 -3.39 9.43 -18.18
CA ALA A 19 -4.30 10.09 -17.25
C ALA A 19 -4.78 9.19 -16.09
N ALA A 20 -4.61 7.87 -16.19
CA ALA A 20 -4.96 6.94 -15.10
C ALA A 20 -3.90 6.89 -13.97
N ALA A 21 -2.72 7.49 -14.18
CA ALA A 21 -1.63 7.50 -13.21
C ALA A 21 -1.55 8.79 -12.38
N ALA A 22 -2.48 9.73 -12.55
CA ALA A 22 -2.35 11.11 -12.04
C ALA A 22 -3.20 11.44 -10.79
N CYS A 23 -3.94 10.48 -10.23
CA CYS A 23 -4.77 10.73 -9.04
C CYS A 23 -4.28 10.01 -7.77
N GLY A 24 -3.38 9.05 -7.87
CA GLY A 24 -2.79 8.38 -6.69
C GLY A 24 -1.62 9.17 -6.14
N LYS A 25 -1.55 9.36 -4.82
CA LYS A 25 -0.30 9.79 -4.19
C LYS A 25 0.77 8.74 -4.44
N PHE A 26 1.89 9.14 -5.02
CA PHE A 26 3.08 8.30 -5.12
C PHE A 26 3.64 8.08 -3.72
N VAL A 27 3.34 6.93 -3.14
CA VAL A 27 3.94 6.39 -1.92
C VAL A 27 4.56 5.05 -2.28
N ASP A 28 5.76 4.79 -1.76
CA ASP A 28 6.40 3.49 -1.98
C ASP A 28 5.53 2.41 -1.34
N GLU A 29 5.17 1.40 -2.14
CA GLU A 29 4.39 0.26 -1.65
C GLU A 29 5.24 -0.49 -0.60
N PRO A 30 4.70 -0.73 0.62
CA PRO A 30 5.43 -1.42 1.66
C PRO A 30 5.71 -2.87 1.25
N LEU A 31 6.84 -3.40 1.70
CA LEU A 31 7.17 -4.81 1.48
C LEU A 31 6.10 -5.69 2.14
N ALA A 32 5.39 -6.48 1.33
CA ALA A 32 4.44 -7.47 1.80
C ALA A 32 5.14 -8.74 2.27
N ILE A 33 4.78 -9.20 3.47
CA ILE A 33 5.38 -10.35 4.14
C ILE A 33 4.26 -11.26 4.64
N GLU A 34 4.26 -12.51 4.17
CA GLU A 34 3.39 -13.55 4.69
C GLU A 34 3.83 -13.99 6.08
N VAL A 35 2.88 -14.01 7.01
CA VAL A 35 3.09 -14.39 8.41
C VAL A 35 2.05 -15.42 8.84
N GLY A 36 2.45 -16.29 9.77
CA GLY A 36 1.59 -17.37 10.24
C GLY A 36 0.38 -16.88 11.03
N ALA A 37 -0.50 -17.83 11.34
CA ALA A 37 -1.74 -17.55 12.06
C ALA A 37 -1.46 -16.96 13.45
N PRO A 38 -2.32 -16.03 13.93
CA PRO A 38 -2.20 -15.47 15.27
C PRO A 38 -2.49 -16.53 16.33
N LEU A 39 -1.74 -16.50 17.44
CA LEU A 39 -1.96 -17.36 18.59
C LEU A 39 -2.63 -16.54 19.70
N LYS A 40 -3.83 -16.95 20.13
CA LYS A 40 -4.60 -16.23 21.18
C LYS A 40 -4.77 -14.73 20.88
N ASN A 41 -5.10 -14.40 19.62
CA ASN A 41 -5.24 -13.02 19.13
C ASN A 41 -3.95 -12.19 19.18
N LEU A 42 -2.79 -12.83 19.32
CA LEU A 42 -1.48 -12.18 19.24
C LEU A 42 -0.74 -12.69 18.00
N LEU A 43 -0.28 -11.74 17.19
CA LEU A 43 0.65 -11.98 16.12
C LEU A 43 2.06 -11.64 16.61
N SER A 44 2.96 -12.61 16.58
CA SER A 44 4.37 -12.40 16.93
C SER A 44 5.24 -12.71 15.73
N VAL A 45 6.04 -11.72 15.31
CA VAL A 45 6.96 -11.85 14.18
C VAL A 45 8.35 -11.47 14.66
N PRO A 46 9.38 -12.33 14.48
CA PRO A 46 10.74 -11.98 14.85
C PRO A 46 11.24 -10.79 14.04
N MET A 47 11.85 -9.79 14.71
CA MET A 47 12.40 -8.60 14.05
C MET A 47 13.44 -8.92 12.96
N ALA A 48 14.14 -10.05 13.08
CA ALA A 48 15.08 -10.51 12.05
C ALA A 48 14.42 -10.77 10.68
N ARG A 49 13.10 -11.01 10.64
CA ARG A 49 12.33 -11.14 9.40
C ARG A 49 11.85 -9.80 8.84
N LEU A 50 11.98 -8.72 9.61
CA LEU A 50 11.43 -7.39 9.30
C LEU A 50 12.55 -6.32 9.28
N PRO A 51 13.61 -6.49 8.47
CA PRO A 51 14.74 -5.54 8.46
C PRO A 51 14.32 -4.12 8.06
N GLU A 52 13.25 -3.98 7.26
CA GLU A 52 12.68 -2.67 6.92
C GLU A 52 12.26 -1.86 8.15
N LEU A 53 11.84 -2.53 9.24
CA LEU A 53 11.43 -1.86 10.48
C LEU A 53 12.63 -1.44 11.35
N ALA A 54 13.86 -1.83 11.01
CA ALA A 54 15.05 -1.40 11.74
C ALA A 54 15.42 0.08 11.48
N ARG A 55 14.93 0.64 10.36
CA ARG A 55 15.15 2.05 9.99
C ARG A 55 13.92 2.89 10.36
N PRO A 56 14.10 4.08 10.98
CA PRO A 56 13.03 5.06 11.09
C PRO A 56 12.46 5.39 9.70
N GLY A 57 11.14 5.55 9.63
CA GLY A 57 10.34 5.69 8.42
C GLY A 57 10.08 4.40 7.64
N GLY A 58 10.72 3.30 8.00
CA GLY A 58 10.49 2.00 7.34
C GLY A 58 9.13 1.41 7.67
N SER A 59 8.54 0.70 6.72
CA SER A 59 7.25 0.03 6.91
C SER A 59 7.18 -1.30 6.17
N VAL A 60 6.28 -2.17 6.63
CA VAL A 60 5.96 -3.47 6.04
C VAL A 60 4.48 -3.72 6.09
N LEU A 61 4.00 -4.54 5.17
CA LEU A 61 2.64 -5.05 5.15
C LEU A 61 2.66 -6.51 5.59
N LEU A 62 2.01 -6.82 6.70
CA LEU A 62 1.91 -8.19 7.21
C LEU A 62 0.62 -8.83 6.72
N HIS A 63 0.75 -9.79 5.81
CA HIS A 63 -0.36 -10.64 5.39
C HIS A 63 -0.47 -11.81 6.35
N VAL A 64 -1.50 -11.75 7.19
CA VAL A 64 -1.71 -12.73 8.25
C VAL A 64 -2.48 -13.91 7.68
N ASP A 65 -2.04 -15.12 8.01
CA ASP A 65 -2.78 -16.37 7.79
C ASP A 65 -4.02 -16.43 8.70
N ALA A 66 -4.98 -15.56 8.41
CA ALA A 66 -6.27 -15.42 9.07
C ALA A 66 -7.22 -14.63 8.15
N ALA A 67 -8.52 -14.82 8.36
CA ALA A 67 -9.55 -14.02 7.71
C ALA A 67 -10.37 -13.25 8.75
N ASP A 68 -10.84 -12.06 8.37
CA ASP A 68 -11.77 -11.29 9.17
C ASP A 68 -13.19 -11.88 9.10
N VAL A 69 -14.14 -11.22 9.77
CA VAL A 69 -15.54 -11.65 9.84
C VAL A 69 -16.26 -11.64 8.48
N LEU A 70 -15.69 -10.99 7.46
CA LEU A 70 -16.20 -10.94 6.09
C LEU A 70 -15.47 -11.92 5.16
N GLY A 71 -14.55 -12.73 5.69
CA GLY A 71 -13.73 -13.67 4.91
C GLY A 71 -12.59 -13.01 4.14
N ARG A 72 -12.28 -11.72 4.40
CA ARG A 72 -11.11 -11.06 3.81
C ARG A 72 -9.87 -11.43 4.58
N ARG A 73 -8.74 -11.64 3.89
CA ARG A 73 -7.42 -11.81 4.52
C ARG A 73 -7.18 -10.68 5.51
N VAL A 74 -6.67 -10.99 6.70
CA VAL A 74 -6.24 -9.97 7.66
C VAL A 74 -4.89 -9.42 7.22
N SER A 75 -4.81 -8.10 7.06
CA SER A 75 -3.58 -7.40 6.69
C SER A 75 -3.31 -6.26 7.67
N ILE A 76 -2.05 -6.13 8.10
CA ILE A 76 -1.61 -5.14 9.10
C ILE A 76 -0.44 -4.36 8.53
N LEU A 77 -0.58 -3.03 8.44
CA LEU A 77 0.55 -2.15 8.13
C LEU A 77 1.32 -1.89 9.43
N VAL A 78 2.62 -2.17 9.44
CA VAL A 78 3.51 -1.84 10.56
C VAL A 78 4.54 -0.84 10.07
N ALA A 79 4.73 0.25 10.80
CA ALA A 79 5.70 1.28 10.49
C ALA A 79 6.56 1.58 11.72
N ASN A 80 7.86 1.77 11.53
CA ASN A 80 8.73 2.40 12.51
C ASN A 80 8.72 3.91 12.23
N THR A 81 7.73 4.64 12.73
CA THR A 81 7.56 6.05 12.38
C THR A 81 8.68 6.90 12.98
N THR A 82 9.16 7.91 12.25
CA THR A 82 10.19 8.83 12.78
C THR A 82 9.67 9.65 13.97
N SER A 83 8.36 9.92 14.00
CA SER A 83 7.70 10.76 15.01
C SER A 83 7.42 10.04 16.34
N GLN A 84 7.09 8.74 16.29
CA GLN A 84 6.48 8.01 17.42
C GLN A 84 7.03 6.60 17.59
N GLY A 85 7.94 6.15 16.73
CA GLY A 85 8.46 4.78 16.72
C GLY A 85 7.46 3.77 16.17
N MET A 86 7.51 2.54 16.68
CA MET A 86 6.72 1.42 16.16
C MET A 86 5.20 1.66 16.30
N ARG A 87 4.50 1.62 15.17
CA ARG A 87 3.04 1.71 15.05
C ARG A 87 2.51 0.60 14.16
N ALA A 88 1.29 0.17 14.44
CA ALA A 88 0.55 -0.80 13.64
C ALA A 88 -0.84 -0.26 13.33
N TYR A 89 -1.30 -0.51 12.11
CA TYR A 89 -2.57 -0.03 11.57
C TYR A 89 -3.30 -1.18 10.88
N GLY A 90 -4.63 -1.09 10.81
CA GLY A 90 -5.37 -1.90 9.85
C GLY A 90 -4.93 -1.51 8.44
N ALA A 91 -4.57 -2.50 7.61
CA ALA A 91 -3.99 -2.23 6.30
C ALA A 91 -5.01 -1.86 5.22
N TYR A 92 -6.31 -1.92 5.49
CA TYR A 92 -7.33 -1.65 4.48
C TYR A 92 -7.87 -0.23 4.58
N CYS A 93 -7.77 0.50 3.48
CA CYS A 93 -8.42 1.79 3.32
C CYS A 93 -9.94 1.62 3.51
N PRO A 94 -10.58 2.41 4.38
CA PRO A 94 -12.01 2.27 4.68
C PRO A 94 -12.92 2.66 3.50
N HIS A 95 -12.36 3.27 2.44
CA HIS A 95 -13.09 3.64 1.24
C HIS A 95 -13.41 2.42 0.36
N SER A 96 -12.40 1.85 -0.29
CA SER A 96 -12.57 0.73 -1.24
C SER A 96 -11.79 -0.51 -0.85
N GLY A 97 -11.12 -0.51 0.31
CA GLY A 97 -10.34 -1.67 0.76
C GLY A 97 -9.01 -1.87 0.01
N CYS A 98 -8.45 -0.84 -0.64
CA CYS A 98 -7.05 -0.87 -1.10
C CYS A 98 -6.13 -1.09 0.12
N GLU A 99 -5.02 -1.82 -0.06
CA GLU A 99 -3.98 -1.85 0.96
C GLU A 99 -3.27 -0.49 1.05
N VAL A 100 -2.95 -0.05 2.27
CA VAL A 100 -2.36 1.26 2.55
C VAL A 100 -0.85 1.17 2.79
N ALA A 101 -0.18 2.31 2.65
CA ALA A 101 1.25 2.48 2.90
C ALA A 101 1.49 3.54 3.99
N TRP A 102 2.72 3.58 4.53
CA TRP A 102 3.18 4.65 5.41
C TRP A 102 3.98 5.69 4.61
N ASP A 103 3.60 6.96 4.70
CA ASP A 103 4.41 8.09 4.25
C ASP A 103 5.01 8.81 5.46
N ASP A 104 6.28 8.54 5.72
CA ASP A 104 7.00 9.13 6.86
C ASP A 104 7.22 10.64 6.72
N ARG A 105 7.28 11.17 5.49
CA ARG A 105 7.45 12.62 5.28
C ARG A 105 6.19 13.38 5.64
N ALA A 106 5.04 12.78 5.35
CA ALA A 106 3.73 13.33 5.70
C ALA A 106 3.25 12.90 7.10
N ASP A 107 3.99 12.02 7.78
CA ASP A 107 3.62 11.38 9.04
C ASP A 107 2.19 10.79 8.98
N SER A 108 1.89 10.08 7.89
CA SER A 108 0.52 9.63 7.62
C SER A 108 0.42 8.28 6.92
N VAL A 109 -0.69 7.59 7.18
CA VAL A 109 -1.11 6.41 6.42
C VAL A 109 -1.78 6.88 5.14
N VAL A 110 -1.30 6.40 3.99
CA VAL A 110 -1.73 6.84 2.67
C VAL A 110 -2.28 5.67 1.87
N CYS A 111 -3.42 5.89 1.23
CA CYS A 111 -3.93 4.99 0.21
C CYS A 111 -3.32 5.39 -1.14
N PRO A 112 -2.70 4.48 -1.91
CA PRO A 112 -2.16 4.83 -3.22
C PRO A 112 -3.26 5.15 -4.25
N CYS A 113 -4.52 4.86 -3.92
CA CYS A 113 -5.67 5.04 -4.81
C CYS A 113 -6.09 6.53 -4.96
N HIS A 114 -5.92 7.41 -3.95
CA HIS A 114 -6.15 8.87 -4.00
C HIS A 114 -5.54 9.65 -2.83
#